data_AF-A0A0R1U163-F1
#
_entry.id   AF-A0A0R1U163-F1
#
_cell.length_a   1.000
_cell.length_b   1.000
_cell.length_c   1.000
_cell.angle_alpha   90.00
_cell.angle_beta   90.00
_cell.angle_gamma   90.00
#
_symmetry.space_group_name_H-M   'P 1'
#
loop_
_entity.id
_entity.type
_entity.pdbx_description
1 polymer ?
#
loop_
_entity_poly.entity_id
_entity_poly.type
_entity_poly.pdbx_seq_one_letter_code
_entity_poly.pdbx_strand_id
1 'polypeptide(L)'
;MADNYLYLEQHWLEVPYYQSKRRVRVLLPANYYEHPDKNYPVLYMHDGQNVFYSKEAFAGYSWKIIPLIKQPPNLPQVIVVGIDNAEANRLDEYTPWPINDHHFKNLGGHGFAYSDWVVNTV
;
A
#
# COMPACT_ATOMS: atom_id res chain seq x y z
N MET A 1 -15.68 -26.77 -6.16
CA MET A 1 -14.89 -25.96 -5.20
C MET A 1 -14.77 -24.59 -5.85
N ALA A 2 -15.41 -23.56 -5.31
CA ALA A 2 -15.27 -22.22 -5.89
C ALA A 2 -13.81 -21.78 -5.72
N ASP A 3 -13.17 -21.42 -6.82
CA ASP A 3 -11.78 -21.02 -6.84
C ASP A 3 -11.62 -19.68 -6.12
N ASN A 4 -11.11 -19.71 -4.89
CA ASN A 4 -10.97 -18.55 -4.01
C ASN A 4 -9.69 -17.75 -4.36
N TYR A 5 -9.49 -17.49 -5.65
CA TYR A 5 -8.38 -16.68 -6.14
C TYR A 5 -8.65 -15.21 -5.82
N LEU A 6 -7.63 -14.56 -5.25
CA LEU A 6 -7.61 -13.13 -5.05
C LEU A 6 -6.83 -12.52 -6.20
N TYR A 7 -7.38 -11.47 -6.81
CA TYR A 7 -6.71 -10.74 -7.87
C TYR A 7 -5.85 -9.65 -7.24
N LEU A 8 -4.57 -9.60 -7.60
CA LEU A 8 -3.67 -8.53 -7.21
C LEU A 8 -3.34 -7.69 -8.44
N GLU A 9 -3.93 -6.52 -8.52
CA GLU A 9 -3.70 -5.55 -9.58
C GLU A 9 -2.57 -4.60 -9.20
N GLN A 10 -1.87 -4.06 -10.20
CA GLN A 10 -0.77 -3.13 -10.01
C GLN A 10 -0.97 -1.93 -10.90
N HIS A 11 -0.92 -0.75 -10.30
CA HIS A 11 -1.04 0.54 -10.95
C HIS A 11 0.24 1.35 -10.66
N TRP A 12 0.64 2.16 -11.64
CA TRP A 12 1.81 3.04 -11.51
C TRP A 12 1.33 4.48 -11.62
N LEU A 13 1.21 5.14 -10.49
CA LEU A 13 0.66 6.49 -10.37
C LEU A 13 1.80 7.51 -10.32
N GLU A 14 1.62 8.66 -10.96
CA GLU A 14 2.59 9.76 -10.87
C GLU A 14 2.64 10.31 -9.45
N VAL A 15 3.86 10.57 -8.95
CA VAL A 15 4.14 11.27 -7.70
C VAL A 15 4.79 12.60 -8.05
N PRO A 16 4.01 13.69 -8.15
CA PRO A 16 4.46 14.93 -8.78
C PRO A 16 5.70 15.55 -8.14
N TYR A 17 5.80 15.48 -6.80
CA TYR A 17 6.90 16.07 -6.04
C TYR A 17 8.22 15.29 -6.12
N TYR A 18 8.22 14.07 -6.68
CA TYR A 18 9.43 13.33 -7.02
C TYR A 18 9.64 13.16 -8.53
N GLN A 19 8.70 13.63 -9.36
CA GLN A 19 8.74 13.43 -10.82
C GLN A 19 8.97 11.97 -11.21
N SER A 20 8.36 11.05 -10.45
CA SER A 20 8.51 9.61 -10.63
C SER A 20 7.17 8.91 -10.44
N LYS A 21 7.08 7.65 -10.83
CA LYS A 21 5.90 6.82 -10.56
C LYS A 21 6.04 6.03 -9.27
N ARG A 22 4.94 5.82 -8.55
CA ARG A 22 4.84 4.87 -7.44
C ARG A 22 3.91 3.72 -7.80
N ARG A 23 4.35 2.51 -7.45
CA ARG A 23 3.49 1.33 -7.55
C ARG A 23 2.47 1.32 -6.43
N VAL A 24 1.20 1.28 -6.80
CA VAL A 24 0.06 1.02 -5.94
C VAL A 24 -0.51 -0.34 -6.32
N ARG A 25 -0.80 -1.19 -5.33
CA ARG A 25 -1.24 -2.56 -5.53
C ARG A 25 -2.62 -2.74 -4.92
N VAL A 26 -3.54 -3.36 -5.66
CA VAL A 26 -4.93 -3.52 -5.23
C VAL A 26 -5.25 -5.00 -5.17
N LEU A 27 -5.42 -5.52 -3.96
CA LEU A 27 -5.88 -6.88 -3.73
C LEU A 27 -7.41 -6.87 -3.64
N LEU A 28 -8.04 -7.49 -4.61
CA LEU A 28 -9.49 -7.59 -4.70
C LEU A 28 -10.01 -8.82 -3.93
N PRO A 29 -11.17 -8.71 -3.26
CA PRO A 29 -11.89 -9.86 -2.73
C PRO A 29 -12.13 -10.93 -3.79
N ALA A 30 -12.30 -12.18 -3.35
CA ALA A 30 -12.74 -13.25 -4.23
C ALA A 30 -14.11 -12.91 -4.85
N ASN A 31 -14.28 -13.25 -6.12
CA ASN A 31 -15.48 -13.01 -6.92
C ASN A 31 -15.87 -11.52 -7.05
N TYR A 32 -14.93 -10.58 -6.86
CA TYR A 32 -15.18 -9.14 -6.98
C TYR A 32 -15.92 -8.78 -8.29
N TYR A 33 -15.45 -9.32 -9.42
CA TYR A 33 -16.04 -9.07 -10.74
C TYR A 33 -17.41 -9.73 -10.97
N GLU A 34 -17.80 -10.69 -10.16
CA GLU A 34 -19.13 -11.35 -10.24
C GLU A 34 -20.21 -10.56 -9.49
N HIS A 35 -19.81 -9.58 -8.67
CA HIS A 35 -20.70 -8.79 -7.82
C HIS A 35 -20.48 -7.28 -8.04
N PRO A 36 -20.77 -6.73 -9.24
CA PRO A 36 -20.48 -5.34 -9.59
C PRO A 36 -21.21 -4.31 -8.71
N ASP A 37 -22.35 -4.68 -8.11
CA ASP A 37 -23.14 -3.80 -7.24
C ASP A 37 -22.72 -3.87 -5.77
N LYS A 38 -21.76 -4.73 -5.42
CA LYS A 38 -21.34 -4.93 -4.02
C LYS A 38 -20.25 -3.93 -3.65
N ASN A 39 -20.50 -3.17 -2.59
CA ASN A 39 -19.51 -2.28 -1.99
C ASN A 39 -18.63 -3.05 -1.00
N TYR A 40 -17.33 -2.74 -1.00
CA TYR A 40 -16.35 -3.32 -0.10
C TYR A 40 -15.64 -2.21 0.67
N PRO A 41 -15.42 -2.37 1.98
CA PRO A 41 -14.50 -1.50 2.70
C PRO A 41 -13.09 -1.59 2.10
N VAL A 42 -12.38 -0.45 2.10
CA VAL A 42 -11.03 -0.34 1.57
C VAL A 42 -10.04 -0.14 2.71
N LEU A 43 -9.01 -0.98 2.77
CA LEU A 43 -7.89 -0.88 3.69
C LEU A 43 -6.66 -0.37 2.94
N TYR A 44 -6.24 0.86 3.23
CA TYR A 44 -5.01 1.43 2.71
C TYR A 44 -3.84 1.06 3.64
N MET A 45 -2.78 0.49 3.06
CA MET A 45 -1.58 0.05 3.76
C MET A 45 -0.35 0.70 3.16
N HIS A 46 0.33 1.51 3.96
CA HIS A 46 1.64 2.07 3.67
C HIS A 46 2.72 0.97 3.66
N ASP A 47 3.87 1.22 3.03
CA ASP A 47 4.92 0.21 2.79
C ASP A 47 4.40 -1.04 2.05
N GLY A 48 3.68 -0.80 0.94
CA GLY A 48 3.01 -1.80 0.11
C GLY A 48 3.88 -3.00 -0.30
N GLN A 49 5.20 -2.84 -0.39
CA GLN A 49 6.12 -3.93 -0.70
C GLN A 49 6.18 -5.01 0.38
N ASN A 50 5.86 -4.65 1.62
CA ASN A 50 5.83 -5.59 2.72
C ASN A 50 4.49 -6.32 2.85
N VAL A 51 3.44 -5.87 2.16
CA VAL A 51 2.06 -6.31 2.46
C VAL A 51 1.77 -7.72 1.95
N PHE A 52 2.10 -8.02 0.69
CA PHE A 52 1.57 -9.21 -0.01
C PHE A 52 2.55 -10.39 -0.04
N TYR A 53 3.74 -10.22 -0.63
CA TYR A 53 4.67 -11.32 -0.89
C TYR A 53 6.03 -11.13 -0.22
N SER A 54 6.50 -12.15 0.50
CA SER A 54 7.78 -12.12 1.23
C SER A 54 8.99 -11.81 0.35
N LYS A 55 8.96 -12.23 -0.92
CA LYS A 55 10.05 -11.97 -1.89
C LYS A 55 10.23 -10.48 -2.21
N GLU A 56 9.22 -9.65 -1.95
CA GLU A 56 9.26 -8.20 -2.18
C GLU A 56 9.40 -7.41 -0.88
N ALA A 57 9.29 -8.08 0.28
CA ALA A 57 9.34 -7.43 1.57
C ALA A 57 10.77 -7.07 1.95
N PHE A 58 10.96 -5.89 2.52
CA PHE A 58 12.26 -5.36 2.93
C PHE A 58 13.00 -6.30 3.90
N ALA A 59 12.28 -6.88 4.86
CA ALA A 59 12.83 -7.80 5.86
C ALA A 59 12.76 -9.28 5.45
N GLY A 60 12.43 -9.58 4.18
CA GLY A 60 12.29 -10.96 3.67
C GLY A 60 11.01 -11.69 4.12
N TYR A 61 10.12 -11.05 4.86
CA TYR A 61 8.83 -11.59 5.29
C TYR A 61 7.72 -10.58 5.06
N SER A 62 6.65 -10.99 4.36
CA SER A 62 5.48 -10.13 4.24
C SER A 62 4.67 -10.07 5.54
N TRP A 63 3.75 -9.12 5.60
CA TRP A 63 2.79 -8.98 6.68
C TRP A 63 1.64 -9.98 6.62
N LYS A 64 1.70 -10.96 5.70
CA LYS A 64 0.79 -12.11 5.62
C LYS A 64 -0.69 -11.72 5.50
N ILE A 65 -1.01 -10.63 4.80
CA ILE A 65 -2.39 -10.20 4.56
C ILE A 65 -3.19 -11.20 3.73
N ILE A 66 -2.61 -11.77 2.67
CA ILE A 66 -3.30 -12.77 1.83
C ILE A 66 -3.70 -14.01 2.66
N PRO A 67 -2.78 -14.63 3.45
CA PRO A 67 -3.14 -15.69 4.38
C PRO A 67 -4.26 -15.31 5.36
N LEU A 68 -4.20 -14.10 5.94
CA LEU A 68 -5.19 -13.61 6.90
C LEU A 68 -6.59 -13.51 6.29
N ILE A 69 -6.71 -12.90 5.10
CA ILE A 69 -8.02 -12.71 4.42
C ILE A 69 -8.61 -14.04 3.94
N LYS A 70 -7.77 -15.05 3.65
CA LYS A 70 -8.23 -16.39 3.26
C LYS A 70 -8.71 -17.23 4.45
N GLN A 71 -8.48 -16.82 5.69
CA GLN A 71 -8.97 -17.55 6.86
C GLN A 71 -10.49 -17.32 7.06
N PRO A 72 -11.29 -18.38 7.30
CA PRO A 72 -12.73 -18.26 7.55
C PRO A 72 -13.04 -17.70 8.96
N PRO A 73 -14.27 -17.24 9.25
CA PRO A 73 -15.11 -16.27 8.54
C PRO A 73 -15.17 -14.92 9.28
N ASN A 74 -14.20 -14.61 10.15
CA ASN A 74 -14.30 -13.48 11.07
C ASN A 74 -13.92 -12.12 10.46
N LEU A 75 -13.42 -12.10 9.23
CA LEU A 75 -13.03 -10.85 8.57
C LEU A 75 -13.99 -10.52 7.42
N PRO A 76 -14.45 -9.27 7.32
CA PRO A 76 -15.21 -8.82 6.16
C PRO A 76 -14.36 -8.94 4.89
N GLN A 77 -15.02 -9.13 3.75
CA GLN A 77 -14.36 -8.98 2.46
C GLN A 77 -13.90 -7.52 2.31
N VAL A 78 -12.60 -7.32 2.13
CA VAL A 78 -11.95 -6.00 2.05
C VAL A 78 -11.16 -5.89 0.76
N ILE A 79 -11.14 -4.70 0.16
CA ILE A 79 -10.13 -4.34 -0.84
C ILE A 79 -8.89 -3.87 -0.08
N VAL A 80 -7.72 -4.41 -0.39
CA VAL A 80 -6.46 -3.95 0.23
C VAL A 80 -5.64 -3.17 -0.78
N VAL A 81 -5.39 -1.90 -0.49
CA VAL A 81 -4.55 -1.02 -1.31
C VAL A 81 -3.19 -0.90 -0.64
N GLY A 82 -2.17 -1.54 -1.21
CA GLY A 82 -0.78 -1.43 -0.77
C GLY A 82 -0.04 -0.34 -1.55
N ILE A 83 0.44 0.69 -0.85
CA ILE A 83 1.18 1.82 -1.42
C ILE A 83 2.66 1.58 -1.16
N ASP A 84 3.44 1.19 -2.17
CA ASP A 84 4.89 1.03 -2.01
C ASP A 84 5.48 2.35 -1.48
N ASN A 85 6.55 2.29 -0.68
CA ASN A 85 7.20 3.50 -0.18
C ASN A 85 8.23 4.06 -1.17
N ALA A 86 8.82 5.22 -0.85
CA ALA A 86 9.82 5.88 -1.68
C ALA A 86 11.24 5.31 -1.53
N GLU A 87 11.37 4.05 -1.10
CA GLU A 87 12.66 3.40 -0.85
C GLU A 87 13.57 4.24 0.06
N ALA A 88 14.69 4.76 -0.47
CA ALA A 88 15.63 5.61 0.25
C ALA A 88 14.96 6.88 0.80
N ASN A 89 13.94 7.41 0.12
CA ASN A 89 13.22 8.62 0.50
C ASN A 89 11.99 8.31 1.37
N ARG A 90 11.81 7.07 1.85
CA ARG A 90 10.67 6.69 2.71
C ARG A 90 10.54 7.61 3.92
N LEU A 91 11.67 7.93 4.55
CA LEU A 91 11.67 8.78 5.74
C LEU A 91 11.29 10.22 5.43
N ASP A 92 11.47 10.69 4.19
CA ASP A 92 11.05 12.01 3.78
C ASP A 92 9.53 12.12 3.71
N GLU A 93 8.87 11.09 3.18
CA GLU A 93 7.40 11.01 3.11
C GLU A 93 6.76 10.73 4.48
N TYR A 94 7.39 9.93 5.35
CA TYR A 94 6.78 9.54 6.63
C TYR A 94 7.12 10.48 7.78
N THR A 95 7.92 11.51 7.51
CA THR A 95 8.24 12.56 8.47
C THR A 95 7.67 13.88 7.98
N PRO A 96 6.58 14.40 8.61
CA PRO A 96 5.93 15.62 8.15
C PRO A 96 6.83 16.86 8.16
N TRP A 97 7.80 16.89 9.08
CA TRP A 97 8.68 18.04 9.31
C TRP A 97 10.11 17.70 8.91
N PRO A 98 10.88 18.64 8.34
CA PRO A 98 12.31 18.46 8.16
C PRO A 98 13.01 18.26 9.51
N ILE A 99 13.85 17.24 9.59
CA ILE A 99 14.74 16.95 10.70
C ILE A 99 16.16 17.32 10.27
N ASN A 100 16.79 18.16 11.09
CA ASN A 100 18.18 18.54 10.93
C ASN A 100 18.85 18.66 12.30
N ASP A 101 19.44 17.56 12.76
CA ASP A 101 20.15 17.46 14.03
C ASP A 101 21.50 16.71 13.87
N HIS A 102 22.12 16.35 15.00
CA HIS A 102 23.41 15.66 15.01
C HIS A 102 23.34 14.22 14.47
N HIS A 103 22.17 13.60 14.45
CA HIS A 103 21.94 12.22 14.01
C HIS A 103 21.38 12.15 12.59
N PHE A 104 20.55 13.10 12.19
CA PHE A 104 19.88 13.15 10.90
C PHE A 104 20.04 14.51 10.24
N LYS A 105 20.57 14.52 9.01
CA LYS A 105 20.70 15.75 8.21
C LYS A 105 19.79 15.65 7.00
N ASN A 106 19.04 16.71 6.73
CA ASN A 106 18.20 16.87 5.53
C ASN A 106 17.24 15.70 5.30
N LEU A 107 16.55 15.25 6.35
CA LEU A 107 15.57 14.16 6.29
C LEU A 107 14.17 14.73 6.56
N GLY A 108 13.13 14.20 5.92
CA GLY A 108 11.76 14.62 6.22
C GLY A 108 11.30 15.84 5.44
N GLY A 109 10.06 16.25 5.71
CA GLY A 109 9.45 17.44 5.13
C GLY A 109 8.54 17.19 3.93
N HIS A 110 8.41 15.94 3.46
CA HIS A 110 7.48 15.58 2.39
C HIS A 110 6.18 14.97 2.89
N GLY A 111 5.96 14.82 4.20
CA GLY A 111 4.74 14.19 4.72
C GLY A 111 3.45 14.90 4.34
N PHE A 112 3.44 16.23 4.19
CA PHE A 112 2.27 16.93 3.68
C PHE A 112 1.99 16.57 2.21
N ALA A 113 3.01 16.62 1.36
CA ALA A 113 2.88 16.30 -0.06
C ALA A 113 2.48 14.82 -0.28
N TYR A 114 3.05 13.91 0.53
CA TYR A 114 2.65 12.50 0.54
C TYR A 114 1.19 12.31 0.95
N SER A 115 0.75 12.93 2.05
CA SER A 115 -0.63 12.81 2.53
C SER A 115 -1.63 13.37 1.52
N ASP A 116 -1.32 14.51 0.91
CA ASP A 116 -2.14 15.12 -0.13
C ASP A 116 -2.27 14.22 -1.37
N TRP A 117 -1.15 13.62 -1.82
CA TRP A 117 -1.14 12.67 -2.92
C TRP A 117 -1.97 11.41 -2.61
N VAL A 118 -1.85 10.85 -1.40
CA VAL A 118 -2.67 9.70 -0.97
C VAL A 118 -4.16 10.05 -0.98
N VAL A 119 -4.56 11.23 -0.51
CA VAL A 119 -5.98 11.61 -0.43
C VAL A 119 -6.58 11.96 -1.79
N ASN A 120 -5.83 12.64 -2.65
CA ASN A 120 -6.35 13.23 -3.88
C ASN A 120 -6.02 12.43 -5.15
N THR A 121 -5.17 11.41 -5.07
CA THR A 121 -4.73 10.63 -6.25
C THR A 121 -4.89 9.11 -6.09
N VAL A 122 -4.59 8.55 -4.91
CA VAL A 122 -4.61 7.10 -4.67
C VAL A 122 -6.00 6.59 -4.33
#